data_AF-A0A969A4T1-F1
#
_entry.id   AF-A0A969A4T1-F1
#
_cell.length_a   1.000
_cell.length_b   1.000
_cell.length_c   1.000
_cell.angle_alpha   90.00
_cell.angle_beta   90.00
_cell.angle_gamma   90.00
#
_symmetry.space_group_name_H-M   'P 1'
#
loop_
_entity.id
_entity.type
_entity.pdbx_description
1 polymer ?
#
loop_
_entity_poly.entity_id
_entity_poly.type
_entity_poly.pdbx_seq_one_letter_code
_entity_poly.pdbx_strand_id
1 'polypeptide(L)'
;MSHNLAIKLRSGTQDSHTATENIGFMKSFVKGVIDRSCFAKFLSNLYFVYSELEAALESNKNHPCVGVIYFPELNRKANLEQDLQFFYGSDWQNQIAPLTSAKNYVSRIRELSVKQPELLIGHAYTRYMGDLSGGQMLQKVVQSTFNLVGYQGTSFYNFEKIPDKQVFKNHYREALDQVPVDDTTADKIVAEANNSFQFNMEIAKELEAILIESIGEEKVKG
;
A
#
# COMPACT_ATOMS: atom_id res chain seq x y z
N MET A 1 24.21 -5.12 -19.08
CA MET A 1 23.75 -6.34 -18.38
C MET A 1 22.29 -6.10 -18.04
N SER A 2 21.39 -7.05 -18.26
CA SER A 2 20.00 -6.89 -17.80
C SER A 2 20.01 -6.94 -16.27
N HIS A 3 19.64 -5.83 -15.62
CA HIS A 3 19.53 -5.82 -14.17
C HIS A 3 18.23 -6.54 -13.83
N ASN A 4 18.33 -7.73 -13.24
CA ASN A 4 17.19 -8.55 -12.80
C ASN A 4 16.52 -7.93 -11.54
N LEU A 5 16.18 -6.64 -11.58
CA LEU A 5 15.67 -5.87 -10.46
C LEU A 5 14.34 -6.45 -9.97
N ALA A 6 13.47 -6.94 -10.87
CA ALA A 6 12.22 -7.58 -10.48
C ALA A 6 12.46 -8.85 -9.64
N ILE A 7 13.45 -9.66 -10.02
CA ILE A 7 13.82 -10.87 -9.26
C ILE A 7 14.47 -10.47 -7.94
N LYS A 8 15.42 -9.52 -7.94
CA LYS A 8 16.08 -9.02 -6.72
C LYS A 8 15.08 -8.49 -5.70
N LEU A 9 14.09 -7.72 -6.13
CA LEU A 9 13.01 -7.22 -5.28
C LEU A 9 12.17 -8.39 -4.73
N ARG A 10 11.75 -9.32 -5.59
CA ARG A 10 10.94 -10.47 -5.16
C ARG A 10 11.65 -11.33 -4.12
N SER A 11 12.90 -11.72 -4.37
CA SER A 11 13.66 -12.55 -3.44
C SER A 11 14.06 -11.76 -2.20
N GLY A 12 14.49 -10.51 -2.39
CA GLY A 12 15.02 -9.66 -1.32
C GLY A 12 13.98 -9.16 -0.33
N THR A 13 12.68 -9.24 -0.66
CA THR A 13 11.59 -8.86 0.26
C THR A 13 10.72 -10.04 0.71
N GLN A 14 11.10 -11.27 0.40
CA GLN A 14 10.26 -12.45 0.70
C GLN A 14 10.03 -12.64 2.20
N ASP A 15 11.05 -12.42 3.02
CA ASP A 15 10.95 -12.54 4.47
C ASP A 15 10.08 -11.43 5.06
N SER A 16 10.24 -10.18 4.61
CA SER A 16 9.41 -9.06 5.04
C SER A 16 7.95 -9.19 4.60
N HIS A 17 7.69 -9.77 3.42
CA HIS A 17 6.34 -10.14 3.00
C HIS A 17 5.73 -11.16 3.97
N THR A 18 6.45 -12.25 4.24
CA THR A 18 6.01 -13.30 5.17
C THR A 18 5.78 -12.74 6.59
N ALA A 19 6.64 -11.85 7.05
CA ALA A 19 6.50 -11.19 8.34
C ALA A 19 5.24 -10.32 8.40
N THR A 20 4.94 -9.58 7.33
CA THR A 20 3.75 -8.71 7.24
C THR A 20 2.45 -9.53 7.30
N GLU A 21 2.38 -10.66 6.58
CA GLU A 21 1.24 -11.59 6.65
C GLU A 21 1.04 -12.17 8.06
N ASN A 22 2.09 -12.20 8.87
CA ASN A 22 2.09 -12.77 10.22
C ASN A 22 1.74 -11.80 11.35
N ILE A 23 1.57 -10.51 11.05
CA ILE A 23 1.15 -9.49 12.03
C ILE A 23 -0.29 -9.78 12.48
N GLY A 24 -0.58 -9.54 13.76
CA GLY A 24 -1.88 -9.86 14.36
C GLY A 24 -3.02 -9.12 13.67
N PHE A 25 -2.86 -7.83 13.35
CA PHE A 25 -3.83 -7.09 12.53
C PHE A 25 -4.13 -7.78 11.20
N MET A 26 -3.10 -8.18 10.44
CA MET A 26 -3.28 -8.84 9.14
C MET A 26 -3.92 -10.23 9.28
N LYS A 27 -3.53 -11.00 10.30
CA LYS A 27 -4.14 -12.30 10.61
C LYS A 27 -5.62 -12.18 10.95
N SER A 28 -5.97 -11.19 11.77
CA SER A 28 -7.35 -10.91 12.16
C SER A 28 -8.16 -10.45 10.94
N PHE A 29 -7.59 -9.54 10.14
CA PHE A 29 -8.21 -9.05 8.93
C PHE A 29 -8.50 -10.19 7.95
N VAL A 30 -7.54 -11.07 7.62
CA VAL A 30 -7.78 -12.20 6.70
C VAL A 30 -8.85 -13.17 7.21
N LYS A 31 -9.04 -13.28 8.52
CA LYS A 31 -10.11 -14.08 9.14
C LYS A 31 -11.46 -13.36 9.20
N GLY A 32 -11.57 -12.13 8.69
CA GLY A 32 -12.77 -11.31 8.77
C GLY A 32 -13.03 -10.73 10.17
N VAL A 33 -12.06 -10.82 11.09
CA VAL A 33 -12.14 -10.25 12.44
C VAL A 33 -11.58 -8.83 12.38
N ILE A 34 -12.40 -7.92 11.87
CA ILE A 34 -12.09 -6.50 11.78
C ILE A 34 -13.38 -5.70 11.92
N ASP A 35 -13.37 -4.66 12.74
CA ASP A 35 -14.52 -3.76 12.86
C ASP A 35 -14.50 -2.69 11.76
N ARG A 36 -15.68 -2.13 11.47
CA ARG A 36 -15.86 -1.16 10.40
C ARG A 36 -15.04 0.11 10.61
N SER A 37 -14.88 0.56 11.85
CA SER A 37 -14.16 1.79 12.18
C SER A 37 -12.66 1.62 12.03
N CYS A 38 -12.11 0.47 12.43
CA CYS A 38 -10.70 0.14 12.27
C CYS A 38 -10.34 -0.08 10.79
N PHE A 39 -11.23 -0.69 10.00
CA PHE A 39 -11.03 -0.77 8.55
C PHE A 39 -11.03 0.63 7.90
N ALA A 40 -11.97 1.51 8.28
CA ALA A 40 -11.98 2.90 7.80
C ALA A 40 -10.71 3.64 8.20
N LYS A 41 -10.20 3.42 9.43
CA LYS A 41 -8.93 3.99 9.92
C LYS A 41 -7.74 3.45 9.15
N PHE A 42 -7.72 2.16 8.80
CA PHE A 42 -6.71 1.56 7.92
C PHE A 42 -6.68 2.27 6.56
N LEU A 43 -7.83 2.41 5.90
CA LEU A 43 -7.93 3.13 4.62
C LEU A 43 -7.51 4.60 4.74
N SER A 44 -7.81 5.27 5.85
CA SER A 44 -7.39 6.66 6.07
C SER A 44 -5.86 6.81 6.11
N ASN A 45 -5.14 5.85 6.70
CA ASN A 45 -3.68 5.87 6.71
C ASN A 45 -3.11 5.58 5.31
N LEU A 46 -3.73 4.65 4.57
CA LEU A 46 -3.38 4.42 3.16
C LEU A 46 -3.58 5.69 2.34
N TYR A 47 -4.68 6.43 2.52
CA TYR A 47 -4.93 7.68 1.79
C TYR A 47 -3.76 8.66 1.91
N PHE A 48 -3.21 8.87 3.10
CA PHE A 48 -2.04 9.75 3.27
C PHE A 48 -0.78 9.20 2.59
N VAL A 49 -0.52 7.89 2.73
CA VAL A 49 0.66 7.24 2.12
C VAL A 49 0.60 7.28 0.60
N TYR A 50 -0.53 6.89 0.00
CA TYR A 50 -0.71 6.90 -1.46
C TYR A 50 -0.75 8.33 -2.01
N SER A 51 -1.36 9.27 -1.30
CA SER A 51 -1.34 10.68 -1.72
C SER A 51 0.09 11.21 -1.86
N GLU A 52 0.97 10.91 -0.91
CA GLU A 52 2.38 11.33 -1.00
C GLU A 52 3.15 10.52 -2.04
N LEU A 53 2.97 9.19 -2.08
CA LEU A 53 3.65 8.32 -3.06
C LEU A 53 3.33 8.74 -4.49
N GLU A 54 2.05 8.95 -4.81
CA GLU A 54 1.61 9.34 -6.15
C GLU A 54 2.10 10.74 -6.52
N ALA A 55 2.10 11.69 -5.58
CA ALA A 55 2.67 13.02 -5.80
C ALA A 55 4.19 12.98 -6.01
N ALA A 56 4.90 12.13 -5.28
CA ALA A 56 6.34 11.94 -5.43
C ALA A 56 6.70 11.28 -6.77
N LEU A 57 5.95 10.27 -7.19
CA LEU A 57 6.11 9.62 -8.49
C LEU A 57 5.79 10.59 -9.64
N GLU A 58 4.71 11.36 -9.54
CA GLU A 58 4.34 12.38 -10.54
C GLU A 58 5.43 13.45 -10.67
N SER A 59 5.95 13.95 -9.55
CA SER A 59 7.00 14.98 -9.54
C SER A 59 8.31 14.47 -10.14
N ASN A 60 8.56 13.17 -10.05
CA ASN A 60 9.76 12.51 -10.57
C ASN A 60 9.51 11.69 -11.85
N LYS A 61 8.38 11.88 -12.55
CA LYS A 61 8.03 11.08 -13.74
C LYS A 61 9.03 11.21 -14.90
N ASN A 62 9.81 12.28 -14.93
CA ASN A 62 10.87 12.51 -15.92
C ASN A 62 12.25 12.03 -15.45
N HIS A 63 12.37 11.51 -14.22
CA HIS A 63 13.62 10.95 -13.71
C HIS A 63 13.93 9.62 -14.44
N PRO A 64 15.18 9.37 -14.89
CA PRO A 64 15.50 8.21 -15.73
C PRO A 64 15.12 6.84 -15.14
N CYS A 65 15.08 6.72 -13.82
CA CYS A 65 14.68 5.48 -13.15
C CYS A 65 13.17 5.42 -12.86
N VAL A 66 12.59 6.51 -12.36
CA VAL A 66 11.18 6.52 -11.90
C VAL A 66 10.23 6.54 -13.09
N GLY A 67 10.56 7.27 -14.16
CA GLY A 67 9.74 7.35 -15.37
C GLY A 67 9.51 5.99 -16.04
N VAL A 68 10.42 5.03 -15.85
CA VAL A 68 10.29 3.66 -16.39
C VAL A 68 9.16 2.89 -15.72
N ILE A 69 8.87 3.18 -14.44
CA ILE A 69 7.82 2.50 -13.66
C ILE A 69 6.64 3.41 -13.31
N TYR A 70 6.54 4.57 -13.95
CA TYR A 70 5.46 5.52 -13.73
C TYR A 70 4.21 5.11 -14.53
N PHE A 71 3.26 4.47 -13.83
CA PHE A 71 2.00 4.00 -14.38
C PHE A 71 0.81 4.63 -13.63
N PRO A 72 0.24 5.75 -14.11
CA PRO A 72 -0.85 6.44 -13.40
C PRO A 72 -2.14 5.61 -13.27
N GLU A 73 -2.31 4.53 -14.04
CA GLU A 73 -3.35 3.52 -13.84
C GLU A 73 -3.24 2.77 -12.50
N LEU A 74 -2.08 2.83 -11.85
CA LEU A 74 -1.86 2.32 -10.50
C LEU A 74 -2.24 3.31 -9.39
N ASN A 75 -2.59 4.56 -9.71
CA ASN A 75 -2.94 5.54 -8.69
C ASN A 75 -4.25 5.17 -7.97
N ARG A 76 -4.18 5.15 -6.64
CA ARG A 76 -5.24 4.75 -5.71
C ARG A 76 -5.81 5.89 -4.89
N LYS A 77 -5.20 7.08 -4.87
CA LYS A 77 -5.72 8.22 -4.10
C LYS A 77 -7.21 8.48 -4.37
N ALA A 78 -7.61 8.60 -5.63
CA ALA A 78 -9.01 8.87 -6.00
C ALA A 78 -9.97 7.74 -5.59
N ASN A 79 -9.50 6.49 -5.56
CA ASN A 79 -10.28 5.37 -5.06
C ASN A 79 -10.42 5.42 -3.53
N LEU A 80 -9.36 5.79 -2.82
CA LEU A 80 -9.36 5.96 -1.37
C LEU A 80 -10.27 7.12 -0.94
N GLU A 81 -10.32 8.22 -1.69
CA GLU A 81 -11.26 9.32 -1.45
C GLU A 81 -12.72 8.86 -1.49
N GLN A 82 -13.07 8.00 -2.46
CA GLN A 82 -14.42 7.42 -2.56
C GLN A 82 -14.74 6.52 -1.37
N ASP A 83 -13.79 5.67 -0.95
CA ASP A 83 -14.00 4.80 0.19
C ASP A 83 -14.10 5.59 1.50
N LEU A 84 -13.29 6.63 1.67
CA LEU A 84 -13.35 7.49 2.85
C LEU A 84 -14.67 8.28 2.92
N GLN A 85 -15.17 8.76 1.78
CA GLN A 85 -16.50 9.35 1.71
C GLN A 85 -17.60 8.35 2.10
N PHE A 86 -17.44 7.07 1.74
CA PHE A 86 -18.39 6.03 2.14
C PHE A 86 -18.36 5.73 3.65
N PHE A 87 -17.18 5.69 4.28
CA PHE A 87 -17.06 5.35 5.70
C PHE A 87 -17.28 6.52 6.66
N TYR A 88 -16.83 7.72 6.30
CA TYR A 88 -16.88 8.92 7.15
C TYR A 88 -17.91 9.97 6.68
N GLY A 89 -18.54 9.78 5.52
CA GLY A 89 -19.50 10.73 4.94
C GLY A 89 -18.83 11.88 4.19
N SER A 90 -19.61 12.91 3.83
CA SER A 90 -19.13 14.04 3.01
C SER A 90 -18.05 14.90 3.69
N ASP A 91 -17.97 14.87 5.02
CA ASP A 91 -17.00 15.63 5.82
C ASP A 91 -15.78 14.79 6.23
N TRP A 92 -15.43 13.76 5.45
CA TRP A 92 -14.39 12.81 5.80
C TRP A 92 -13.02 13.46 6.00
N GLN A 93 -12.69 14.52 5.25
CA GLN A 93 -11.39 15.19 5.34
C GLN A 93 -11.13 15.77 6.74
N ASN A 94 -12.16 16.25 7.43
CA ASN A 94 -12.04 16.84 8.77
C ASN A 94 -12.04 15.78 9.89
N GLN A 95 -12.38 14.53 9.56
CA GLN A 95 -12.48 13.43 10.52
C GLN A 95 -11.24 12.53 10.56
N ILE A 96 -10.38 12.59 9.54
CA ILE A 96 -9.21 11.73 9.44
C ILE A 96 -7.92 12.43 9.85
N ALA A 97 -7.04 11.66 10.47
CA ALA A 97 -5.67 12.05 10.74
C ALA A 97 -4.77 10.81 10.64
N PRO A 98 -3.55 10.94 10.08
CA PRO A 98 -2.63 9.83 9.98
C PRO A 98 -2.11 9.45 11.37
N LEU A 99 -1.93 8.15 11.57
CA LEU A 99 -1.18 7.60 12.69
C LEU A 99 0.28 8.06 12.66
N THR A 100 0.98 7.89 13.77
CA THR A 100 2.39 8.30 13.88
C THR A 100 3.26 7.55 12.88
N SER A 101 3.10 6.23 12.78
CA SER A 101 3.73 5.39 11.74
C SER A 101 3.43 5.86 10.32
N ALA A 102 2.19 6.22 10.01
CA ALA A 102 1.83 6.73 8.68
C ALA A 102 2.49 8.09 8.39
N LYS A 103 2.61 8.99 9.38
CA LYS A 103 3.36 10.25 9.25
C LYS A 103 4.84 9.98 8.96
N ASN A 104 5.44 9.02 9.66
CA ASN A 104 6.84 8.64 9.44
C ASN A 104 7.04 8.08 8.01
N TYR A 105 6.12 7.25 7.54
CA TYR A 105 6.15 6.73 6.18
C TYR A 105 6.03 7.87 5.15
N VAL A 106 5.04 8.74 5.28
CA VAL A 106 4.89 9.92 4.40
C VAL A 106 6.16 10.79 4.40
N SER A 107 6.76 11.02 5.58
CA SER A 107 8.01 11.78 5.70
C SER A 107 9.16 11.15 4.91
N ARG A 108 9.30 9.81 4.97
CA ARG A 108 10.31 9.08 4.21
C ARG A 108 10.11 9.21 2.70
N ILE A 109 8.88 9.04 2.21
CA ILE A 109 8.56 9.20 0.78
C ILE A 109 8.94 10.61 0.32
N ARG A 110 8.56 11.64 1.11
CA ARG A 110 8.87 13.03 0.80
C ARG A 110 10.37 13.30 0.75
N GLU A 111 11.13 12.74 1.69
CA GLU A 111 12.59 12.84 1.70
C GLU A 111 13.20 12.24 0.43
N LEU A 112 12.79 11.01 0.08
CA LEU A 112 13.32 10.31 -1.10
C LEU A 112 12.96 11.02 -2.40
N SER A 113 11.75 11.57 -2.49
CA SER A 113 11.29 12.35 -3.65
C SER A 113 12.23 13.50 -4.03
N VAL A 114 12.94 14.07 -3.05
CA VAL A 114 13.88 15.18 -3.27
C VAL A 114 15.32 14.70 -3.38
N LYS A 115 15.73 13.75 -2.53
CA LYS A 115 17.15 13.41 -2.36
C LYS A 115 17.61 12.22 -3.20
N GLN A 116 16.78 11.19 -3.32
CA GLN A 116 17.12 9.89 -3.95
C GLN A 116 15.87 9.30 -4.63
N PRO A 117 15.35 9.93 -5.71
CA PRO A 117 14.07 9.54 -6.32
C PRO A 117 14.03 8.09 -6.83
N GLU A 118 15.16 7.53 -7.24
CA GLU A 118 15.27 6.13 -7.67
C GLU A 118 14.82 5.13 -6.58
N LEU A 119 14.92 5.50 -5.30
CA LEU A 119 14.49 4.63 -4.19
C LEU A 119 12.95 4.61 -4.02
N LEU A 120 12.22 5.54 -4.65
CA LEU A 120 10.75 5.48 -4.71
C LEU A 120 10.24 4.19 -5.38
N ILE A 121 11.06 3.57 -6.23
CA ILE A 121 10.77 2.28 -6.88
C ILE A 121 10.48 1.20 -5.82
N GLY A 122 11.22 1.18 -4.71
CA GLY A 122 10.98 0.23 -3.62
C GLY A 122 9.59 0.39 -2.99
N HIS A 123 9.14 1.64 -2.81
CA HIS A 123 7.81 1.92 -2.27
C HIS A 123 6.69 1.60 -3.26
N ALA A 124 6.84 2.02 -4.52
CA ALA A 124 5.89 1.73 -5.59
C ALA A 124 5.74 0.21 -5.80
N TYR A 125 6.84 -0.53 -5.83
CA TYR A 125 6.84 -1.99 -5.90
C TYR A 125 6.08 -2.60 -4.73
N THR A 126 6.46 -2.30 -3.48
CA THR A 126 5.86 -2.92 -2.30
C THR A 126 4.35 -2.67 -2.22
N ARG A 127 3.91 -1.46 -2.56
CA ARG A 127 2.48 -1.10 -2.53
C ARG A 127 1.72 -1.70 -3.72
N TYR A 128 2.02 -1.27 -4.95
CA TYR A 128 1.20 -1.60 -6.10
C TYR A 128 1.23 -3.09 -6.47
N MET A 129 2.37 -3.77 -6.37
CA MET A 129 2.43 -5.22 -6.64
C MET A 129 1.69 -6.02 -5.57
N GLY A 130 1.69 -5.56 -4.32
CA GLY A 130 0.91 -6.13 -3.23
C GLY A 130 -0.60 -5.99 -3.49
N ASP A 131 -1.05 -4.81 -3.90
CA ASP A 131 -2.47 -4.53 -4.17
C ASP A 131 -3.01 -5.35 -5.36
N LEU A 132 -2.22 -5.50 -6.42
CA LEU A 132 -2.54 -6.32 -7.60
C LEU A 132 -2.48 -7.83 -7.33
N SER A 133 -1.95 -8.24 -6.17
CA SER A 133 -1.80 -9.65 -5.79
C SER A 133 -2.72 -9.99 -4.62
N GLY A 134 -2.31 -9.69 -3.38
CA GLY A 134 -3.07 -10.04 -2.17
C GLY A 134 -4.31 -9.16 -1.96
N GLY A 135 -4.33 -7.94 -2.50
CA GLY A 135 -5.43 -7.00 -2.31
C GLY A 135 -6.80 -7.53 -2.77
N GLN A 136 -6.83 -8.37 -3.81
CA GLN A 136 -8.07 -8.96 -4.33
C GLN A 136 -8.72 -9.95 -3.36
N MET A 137 -7.91 -10.66 -2.56
CA MET A 137 -8.41 -11.52 -1.50
C MET A 137 -8.96 -10.68 -0.35
N LEU A 138 -8.21 -9.64 0.07
CA LEU A 138 -8.64 -8.73 1.14
C LEU A 138 -9.96 -8.03 0.80
N GLN A 139 -10.15 -7.61 -0.46
CA GLN A 139 -11.41 -7.04 -0.93
C GLN A 139 -12.61 -7.96 -0.61
N LYS A 140 -12.50 -9.24 -0.96
CA LYS A 140 -13.58 -10.21 -0.74
C LYS A 140 -13.88 -10.41 0.74
N VAL A 141 -12.85 -10.39 1.57
CA VAL A 141 -13.01 -10.46 3.02
C VAL A 141 -13.79 -9.25 3.53
N VAL A 142 -13.41 -8.03 3.15
CA VAL A 142 -14.13 -6.79 3.55
C VAL A 142 -15.58 -6.81 3.08
N GLN A 143 -15.83 -7.18 1.83
CA GLN A 143 -17.18 -7.26 1.27
C GLN A 143 -18.05 -8.23 2.06
N SER A 144 -17.51 -9.41 2.39
CA SER A 144 -18.21 -10.40 3.20
C SER A 144 -18.45 -9.93 4.63
N THR A 145 -17.42 -9.36 5.29
CA THR A 145 -17.52 -8.93 6.70
C THR A 145 -18.50 -7.79 6.88
N PHE A 146 -18.57 -6.85 5.94
CA PHE A 146 -19.43 -5.66 6.04
C PHE A 146 -20.67 -5.69 5.14
N ASN A 147 -20.97 -6.82 4.51
CA ASN A 147 -22.08 -7.00 3.56
C ASN A 147 -22.10 -5.92 2.45
N LEU A 148 -20.93 -5.62 1.87
CA LEU A 148 -20.81 -4.61 0.81
C LEU A 148 -21.08 -5.22 -0.56
N VAL A 149 -21.70 -4.44 -1.44
CA VAL A 149 -22.04 -4.82 -2.81
C VAL A 149 -21.21 -4.00 -3.80
N GLY A 150 -20.71 -4.66 -4.85
CA GLY A 150 -19.85 -4.00 -5.83
C GLY A 150 -18.58 -3.46 -5.17
N TYR A 151 -18.14 -2.27 -5.57
CA TYR A 151 -16.91 -1.65 -5.05
C TYR A 151 -17.15 -0.57 -3.99
N GLN A 152 -18.39 -0.37 -3.54
CA GLN A 152 -18.69 0.65 -2.53
C GLN A 152 -17.96 0.33 -1.22
N GLY A 153 -17.12 1.24 -0.74
CA GLY A 153 -16.27 1.02 0.44
C GLY A 153 -15.08 0.07 0.22
N THR A 154 -14.83 -0.34 -1.02
CA THR A 154 -13.68 -1.18 -1.43
C THR A 154 -13.09 -0.76 -2.78
N SER A 155 -13.33 0.49 -3.19
CA SER A 155 -12.88 1.09 -4.44
C SER A 155 -11.37 1.05 -4.56
N PHE A 156 -10.62 1.13 -3.44
CA PHE A 156 -9.17 0.97 -3.38
C PHE A 156 -8.68 -0.30 -4.08
N TYR A 157 -9.44 -1.39 -4.01
CA TYR A 157 -9.07 -2.66 -4.63
C TYR A 157 -9.54 -2.77 -6.10
N ASN A 158 -10.23 -1.75 -6.62
CA ASN A 158 -10.73 -1.71 -7.98
C ASN A 158 -9.72 -1.07 -8.94
N PHE A 159 -9.16 -1.88 -9.84
CA PHE A 159 -8.24 -1.42 -10.87
C PHE A 159 -8.94 -1.39 -12.23
N GLU A 160 -9.85 -0.44 -12.44
CA GLU A 160 -10.70 -0.37 -13.64
C GLU A 160 -9.91 -0.27 -14.95
N LYS A 161 -8.79 0.44 -14.91
CA LYS A 161 -7.88 0.62 -16.05
C LYS A 161 -6.97 -0.58 -16.30
N ILE A 162 -7.02 -1.61 -15.43
CA ILE A 162 -6.19 -2.81 -15.49
C ILE A 162 -7.09 -4.06 -15.46
N PRO A 163 -7.74 -4.40 -16.58
CA PRO A 163 -8.66 -5.53 -16.64
C PRO A 163 -7.95 -6.86 -16.41
N ASP A 164 -6.75 -7.04 -16.98
CA ASP A 164 -5.90 -8.21 -16.73
C ASP A 164 -4.72 -7.85 -15.81
N LYS A 165 -4.89 -8.15 -14.53
CA LYS A 165 -3.89 -7.91 -13.49
C LYS A 165 -2.64 -8.76 -13.66
N GLN A 166 -2.75 -9.96 -14.25
CA GLN A 166 -1.59 -10.83 -14.42
C GLN A 166 -0.69 -10.33 -15.55
N VAL A 167 -1.29 -9.93 -16.68
CA VAL A 167 -0.58 -9.28 -17.78
C VAL A 167 0.10 -8.01 -17.29
N PHE A 168 -0.61 -7.17 -16.54
CA PHE A 168 -0.04 -5.93 -16.02
C PHE A 168 1.12 -6.16 -15.04
N LYS A 169 0.99 -7.13 -14.11
CA LYS A 169 2.10 -7.50 -13.22
C LYS A 169 3.33 -7.99 -13.98
N ASN A 170 3.16 -8.66 -15.12
CA ASN A 170 4.29 -9.06 -15.96
C ASN A 170 4.92 -7.83 -16.62
N HIS A 171 4.12 -6.95 -17.20
CA HIS A 171 4.59 -5.68 -17.78
C HIS A 171 5.34 -4.82 -16.75
N TYR A 172 4.83 -4.69 -15.52
CA TYR A 172 5.50 -3.95 -14.45
C TYR A 172 6.86 -4.58 -14.08
N ARG A 173 6.97 -5.91 -14.06
CA ARG A 173 8.26 -6.60 -13.82
C ARG A 173 9.24 -6.39 -14.97
N GLU A 174 8.77 -6.46 -16.21
CA GLU A 174 9.58 -6.16 -17.38
C GLU A 174 10.10 -4.72 -17.33
N ALA A 175 9.25 -3.76 -16.93
CA ALA A 175 9.65 -2.37 -16.73
C ALA A 175 10.71 -2.23 -15.63
N LEU A 176 10.56 -2.90 -14.49
CA LEU A 176 11.59 -2.93 -13.43
C LEU A 176 12.95 -3.41 -13.97
N ASP A 177 12.96 -4.45 -14.81
CA ASP A 177 14.19 -4.98 -15.39
C ASP A 177 14.82 -4.06 -16.47
N GLN A 178 14.10 -3.02 -16.91
CA GLN A 178 14.62 -1.95 -17.80
C GLN A 178 15.12 -0.70 -17.05
N VAL A 179 14.96 -0.64 -15.72
CA VAL A 179 15.41 0.52 -14.93
C VAL A 179 16.94 0.66 -15.05
N PRO A 180 17.48 1.82 -15.43
CA PRO A 180 18.91 2.01 -15.68
C PRO A 180 19.70 2.24 -14.38
N VAL A 181 19.87 1.19 -13.57
CA VAL A 181 20.57 1.23 -12.27
C VAL A 181 21.68 0.19 -12.20
N ASP A 182 22.80 0.52 -11.57
CA ASP A 182 23.85 -0.47 -11.27
C ASP A 182 23.44 -1.41 -10.12
N ASP A 183 24.23 -2.44 -9.85
CA ASP A 183 23.93 -3.40 -8.79
C ASP A 183 23.89 -2.76 -7.40
N THR A 184 24.73 -1.75 -7.16
CA THR A 184 24.75 -1.03 -5.87
C THR A 184 23.44 -0.29 -5.64
N THR A 185 22.91 0.37 -6.67
CA THR A 185 21.65 1.10 -6.62
C THR A 185 20.47 0.15 -6.57
N ALA A 186 20.51 -0.97 -7.31
CA ALA A 186 19.52 -2.03 -7.21
C ALA A 186 19.42 -2.58 -5.78
N ASP A 187 20.55 -2.82 -5.11
CA ASP A 187 20.56 -3.32 -3.74
C ASP A 187 19.99 -2.28 -2.75
N LYS A 188 20.24 -0.98 -2.97
CA LYS A 188 19.59 0.10 -2.21
C LYS A 188 18.07 0.15 -2.43
N ILE A 189 17.61 -0.07 -3.66
CA ILE A 189 16.17 -0.16 -3.97
C ILE A 189 15.52 -1.33 -3.23
N VAL A 190 16.18 -2.50 -3.18
CA VAL A 190 15.72 -3.66 -2.41
C VAL A 190 15.70 -3.37 -0.90
N ALA A 191 16.72 -2.70 -0.38
CA ALA A 191 16.75 -2.28 1.02
C ALA A 191 15.60 -1.30 1.34
N GLU A 192 15.31 -0.35 0.46
CA GLU A 192 14.18 0.57 0.63
C GLU A 192 12.83 -0.14 0.50
N ALA A 193 12.72 -1.16 -0.36
CA ALA A 193 11.51 -1.98 -0.42
C ALA A 193 11.25 -2.71 0.90
N ASN A 194 12.29 -3.20 1.58
CA ASN A 194 12.17 -3.76 2.93
C ASN A 194 11.80 -2.69 3.98
N ASN A 195 12.32 -1.46 3.85
CA ASN A 195 11.90 -0.33 4.69
C ASN A 195 10.42 0.01 4.49
N SER A 196 9.95 -0.02 3.23
CA SER A 196 8.53 0.09 2.89
C SER A 196 7.68 -0.97 3.61
N PHE A 197 8.10 -2.24 3.61
CA PHE A 197 7.43 -3.28 4.40
C PHE A 197 7.43 -2.93 5.89
N GLN A 198 8.55 -2.48 6.45
CA GLN A 198 8.63 -2.09 7.87
C GLN A 198 7.62 -1.00 8.24
N PHE A 199 7.48 0.07 7.44
CA PHE A 199 6.47 1.09 7.70
C PHE A 199 5.04 0.53 7.65
N ASN A 200 4.74 -0.37 6.71
CA ASN A 200 3.44 -1.03 6.65
C ASN A 200 3.18 -1.88 7.90
N MET A 201 4.21 -2.58 8.38
CA MET A 201 4.15 -3.37 9.60
C MET A 201 3.91 -2.49 10.85
N GLU A 202 4.52 -1.31 10.92
CA GLU A 202 4.31 -0.35 12.01
C GLU A 202 2.88 0.20 12.03
N ILE A 203 2.35 0.56 10.86
CA ILE A 203 0.94 0.97 10.72
C ILE A 203 0.00 -0.17 11.18
N ALA A 204 0.27 -1.40 10.73
CA ALA A 204 -0.52 -2.56 11.11
C ALA A 204 -0.48 -2.83 12.62
N LYS A 205 0.68 -2.65 13.27
CA LYS A 205 0.81 -2.81 14.73
C LYS A 205 0.06 -1.73 15.52
N GLU A 206 0.10 -0.48 15.09
CA GLU A 206 -0.71 0.58 15.72
C GLU A 206 -2.22 0.30 15.57
N LEU A 207 -2.64 -0.17 14.39
CA LEU A 207 -4.04 -0.58 14.16
C LEU A 207 -4.43 -1.83 14.95
N GLU A 208 -3.50 -2.75 15.20
CA GLU A 208 -3.73 -3.93 16.04
C GLU A 208 -4.12 -3.53 17.47
N ALA A 209 -3.40 -2.57 18.05
CA ALA A 209 -3.69 -2.05 19.37
C ALA A 209 -5.11 -1.45 19.43
N ILE A 210 -5.47 -0.64 18.42
CA ILE A 210 -6.80 -0.03 18.30
C ILE A 210 -7.90 -1.09 18.14
N LEU A 211 -7.65 -2.13 17.33
CA LEU A 211 -8.61 -3.23 17.13
C LEU A 211 -8.84 -4.02 18.43
N ILE A 212 -7.78 -4.29 19.19
CA ILE A 212 -7.88 -5.00 20.48
C ILE A 212 -8.72 -4.19 21.47
N GLU A 213 -8.49 -2.88 21.57
CA GLU A 213 -9.29 -1.98 22.41
C GLU A 213 -10.77 -2.00 22.00
N SER A 214 -11.06 -1.88 20.70
CA SER A 214 -12.44 -1.92 20.18
C SER A 214 -13.16 -3.23 20.50
N ILE A 215 -12.51 -4.39 20.27
CA ILE A 215 -13.09 -5.71 20.58
C ILE A 215 -13.26 -5.90 22.09
N GLY A 216 -12.33 -5.38 22.89
CA GLY A 216 -12.39 -5.42 24.35
C GLY A 216 -13.60 -4.66 24.91
N GLU A 217 -13.88 -3.47 24.38
CA GLU A 217 -15.03 -2.66 24.79
C GLU A 217 -16.38 -3.28 24.42
N GLU A 218 -16.49 -3.91 23.25
CA GLU A 218 -17.75 -4.57 22.81
C GLU A 218 -18.13 -5.73 23.74
N LYS A 219 -17.17 -6.48 24.26
CA LYS A 219 -17.42 -7.57 25.23
C LYS A 219 -17.83 -7.10 26.62
N VAL A 220 -17.58 -5.84 26.97
CA VAL A 220 -17.97 -5.26 28.26
C VAL A 220 -19.39 -4.66 28.18
N LYS A 221 -19.86 -4.32 26.98
CA LYS A 221 -21.17 -3.70 26.74
C LYS A 221 -22.27 -4.69 26.33
N GLY A 222 -21.93 -5.94 26.01
CA GLY A 222 -22.88 -7.02 25.65
C GLY A 222 -23.06 -8.03 26.77
#